data_AF-A0A5N5MCC7-F1
#
_entry.id   AF-A0A5N5MCC7-F1
#
_cell.length_a   1.000
_cell.length_b   1.000
_cell.length_c   1.000
_cell.angle_alpha   90.00
_cell.angle_beta   90.00
_cell.angle_gamma   90.00
#
_symmetry.space_group_name_H-M   'P 1'
#
loop_
_entity.id
_entity.type
_entity.pdbx_description
1 polymer ?
#
loop_
_entity_poly.entity_id
_entity_poly.type
_entity_poly.pdbx_seq_one_letter_code
_entity_poly.pdbx_strand_id
1 'polypeptide(L)'
;MKIGHLLRVVSASRTQLLPKSKSPRIFYHHHSPPPKSISLDFCFSTPRSFSIMAAAAPSADDFVKGNIHPNGVAVLTLDRPKALNAMNLDMDIKYKTFLDEWESDPRVKCVLVEGSSPRAFCAGMDIKGVVAEIQKDKNTPLVQKVLYALLSFYFVFCTRFCIVVLLDMCSAFLQIMVSFFFLCRVPFCCRYLYMCGIVVPDSLNACLNDNQYQSLSAGGDIKAITSKCQLSDMIKVFTAEYSLICKISEYKKPYVSLMDGITMGFGIGLSGHGRYRIVTERTLLAMPENGIGLFPDVGFSYIAAKSPGEGSVGNYLALTGKRISTPSDALFVGLGSHYVPSGNLVQLKEALLAITFSNDPHQDMKALLAEYGHDPELESQLKSLLPQIFSTFGPNKAVEEIIEKLKKHQLSADPKVVEWANDALQGIGKGAPFSLCLTQNYFSRVACAFGQISNELSTLSGVMKTEYRIALRSSLRNDFAEGVRAVLVDKDQKPKWNPSSLEEVDQSEVESLFKPLSSEAELSA
;
A
#
# COMPACT_ATOMS: atom_id res chain seq x y z
N MET A 1 51.26 37.98 24.28
CA MET A 1 51.73 38.95 25.30
C MET A 1 50.65 39.09 26.37
N LYS A 2 50.89 38.61 27.62
CA LYS A 2 50.06 38.70 28.87
C LYS A 2 48.57 38.30 28.78
N ILE A 3 48.00 37.35 29.55
CA ILE A 3 47.97 37.03 31.00
C ILE A 3 47.10 37.99 31.85
N GLY A 4 46.13 37.44 32.61
CA GLY A 4 45.44 38.06 33.76
C GLY A 4 43.92 37.82 33.79
N HIS A 5 43.40 36.86 34.57
CA HIS A 5 42.88 36.99 35.95
C HIS A 5 41.67 37.95 36.11
N LEU A 6 40.44 37.53 36.50
CA LEU A 6 39.96 36.89 37.76
C LEU A 6 39.36 37.93 38.74
N LEU A 7 38.03 37.90 39.01
CA LEU A 7 37.41 37.88 40.37
C LEU A 7 35.87 38.07 40.41
N ARG A 8 35.28 37.56 41.49
CA ARG A 8 33.87 37.69 41.91
C ARG A 8 33.60 39.03 42.59
N VAL A 9 32.34 39.47 42.59
CA VAL A 9 31.74 40.24 43.70
C VAL A 9 30.36 39.64 44.06
N VAL A 10 30.01 39.65 45.35
CA VAL A 10 28.76 39.14 45.92
C VAL A 10 28.14 40.22 46.82
N SER A 11 26.84 40.48 46.64
CA SER A 11 25.91 40.99 47.68
C SER A 11 24.48 40.62 47.24
N ALA A 12 23.52 40.11 48.03
CA ALA A 12 23.24 40.00 49.48
C ALA A 12 22.22 41.03 50.05
N SER A 13 20.96 40.60 50.07
CA SER A 13 20.00 40.70 51.21
C SER A 13 19.19 41.99 51.51
N ARG A 14 17.86 41.92 51.31
CA ARG A 14 16.77 41.92 52.35
C ARG A 14 15.38 42.12 51.68
N THR A 15 14.35 41.28 51.81
CA THR A 15 13.48 40.84 52.95
C THR A 15 12.37 41.82 53.37
N GLN A 16 11.11 41.51 53.03
CA GLN A 16 9.83 41.78 53.75
C GLN A 16 8.71 41.03 52.97
N LEU A 17 8.05 39.96 53.45
CA LEU A 17 7.09 39.77 54.57
C LEU A 17 5.61 40.19 54.29
N LEU A 18 4.87 39.23 53.73
CA LEU A 18 3.49 38.74 54.04
C LEU A 18 2.57 39.53 55.01
N PRO A 19 1.23 39.46 54.82
CA PRO A 19 0.45 38.41 55.51
C PRO A 19 -0.59 37.64 54.66
N LYS A 20 -0.96 36.44 55.15
CA LYS A 20 -1.99 35.51 54.63
C LYS A 20 -3.33 35.67 55.37
N SER A 21 -4.46 35.31 54.75
CA SER A 21 -5.73 34.82 55.38
C SER A 21 -6.85 34.80 54.33
N LYS A 22 -7.82 33.87 54.22
CA LYS A 22 -8.11 32.55 54.84
C LYS A 22 -9.15 31.84 53.93
N SER A 23 -9.25 30.52 54.01
CA SER A 23 -10.39 29.74 53.49
C SER A 23 -11.38 29.38 54.61
N PRO A 24 -12.62 28.96 54.25
CA PRO A 24 -13.40 28.08 55.12
C PRO A 24 -13.88 26.80 54.40
N ARG A 25 -13.99 25.71 55.16
CA ARG A 25 -14.78 24.50 54.84
C ARG A 25 -16.14 24.60 55.53
N ILE A 26 -17.18 23.96 54.99
CA ILE A 26 -18.45 23.70 55.69
C ILE A 26 -18.79 22.20 55.56
N PHE A 27 -19.46 21.65 56.58
CA PHE A 27 -19.75 20.23 56.77
C PHE A 27 -21.16 19.80 56.28
N TYR A 28 -21.37 18.48 56.26
CA TYR A 28 -22.55 17.73 55.83
C TYR A 28 -23.87 18.05 56.55
N HIS A 29 -25.00 17.71 55.90
CA HIS A 29 -26.22 17.26 56.58
C HIS A 29 -26.88 16.08 55.84
N HIS A 30 -27.27 15.04 56.60
CA HIS A 30 -28.11 13.92 56.16
C HIS A 30 -29.60 14.29 56.30
N HIS A 31 -30.46 13.81 55.39
CA HIS A 31 -31.90 13.61 55.65
C HIS A 31 -32.51 12.49 54.78
N SER A 32 -33.38 11.68 55.41
CA SER A 32 -34.30 10.67 54.86
C SER A 32 -35.34 10.35 55.97
N PRO A 33 -36.45 9.63 55.68
CA PRO A 33 -37.60 9.95 54.81
C PRO A 33 -38.90 10.11 55.67
N PRO A 34 -40.12 10.18 55.07
CA PRO A 34 -41.18 9.20 55.43
C PRO A 34 -42.10 8.83 54.19
N PRO A 35 -43.30 8.23 54.32
CA PRO A 35 -43.47 6.79 54.08
C PRO A 35 -44.45 6.40 52.94
N LYS A 36 -44.60 5.07 52.78
CA LYS A 36 -45.28 4.32 51.69
C LYS A 36 -46.75 4.70 51.41
N SER A 37 -47.14 4.60 50.14
CA SER A 37 -48.44 4.07 49.71
C SER A 37 -48.22 3.01 48.62
N ILE A 38 -49.00 1.92 48.68
CA ILE A 38 -48.98 0.84 47.67
C ILE A 38 -50.26 0.98 46.84
N SER A 39 -50.12 1.11 45.53
CA SER A 39 -51.21 0.93 44.57
C SER A 39 -50.72 0.04 43.43
N LEU A 40 -51.27 -1.17 43.33
CA LEU A 40 -51.12 -2.01 42.15
C LEU A 40 -52.10 -1.50 41.09
N ASP A 41 -51.60 -0.80 40.08
CA ASP A 41 -52.34 -0.54 38.85
C ASP A 41 -51.63 -1.24 37.67
N PHE A 42 -52.31 -2.26 37.13
CA PHE A 42 -51.93 -2.91 35.89
C PHE A 42 -52.13 -1.93 34.73
N CYS A 43 -51.04 -1.45 34.12
CA CYS A 43 -51.11 -0.67 32.89
C CYS A 43 -50.26 -1.32 31.80
N PHE A 44 -50.91 -1.73 30.70
CA PHE A 44 -50.27 -2.35 29.54
C PHE A 44 -49.28 -1.37 28.89
N SER A 45 -47.98 -1.64 29.03
CA SER A 45 -46.94 -0.89 28.32
C SER A 45 -46.60 -1.56 26.99
N THR A 46 -46.80 -0.81 25.91
CA THR A 46 -46.34 -1.16 24.57
C THR A 46 -44.81 -1.28 24.52
N PRO A 47 -44.24 -2.17 23.70
CA PRO A 47 -42.80 -2.32 23.61
C PRO A 47 -42.17 -1.05 23.02
N ARG A 48 -41.40 -0.32 23.84
CA ARG A 48 -40.57 0.78 23.38
C ARG A 48 -39.52 0.25 22.41
N SER A 49 -39.52 0.78 21.19
CA SER A 49 -38.46 0.55 20.21
C SER A 49 -37.13 1.07 20.74
N PHE A 50 -36.23 0.18 21.16
CA PHE A 50 -34.83 0.52 21.32
C PHE A 50 -34.20 0.70 19.94
N SER A 51 -34.12 1.94 19.49
CA SER A 51 -33.31 2.30 18.31
C SER A 51 -31.84 2.10 18.65
N ILE A 52 -31.30 0.94 18.30
CA ILE A 52 -29.86 0.70 18.28
C ILE A 52 -29.28 1.60 17.19
N MET A 53 -28.62 2.69 17.58
CA MET A 53 -27.76 3.46 16.68
C MET A 53 -26.60 2.56 16.26
N ALA A 54 -26.72 1.93 15.08
CA ALA A 54 -25.59 1.31 14.42
C ALA A 54 -24.59 2.42 14.05
N ALA A 55 -23.42 2.42 14.70
CA ALA A 55 -22.34 3.29 14.28
C ALA A 55 -21.93 2.90 12.85
N ALA A 56 -21.96 3.85 11.92
CA ALA A 56 -21.51 3.63 10.56
C ALA A 56 -20.04 3.16 10.55
N ALA A 57 -19.68 2.35 9.56
CA ALA A 57 -18.27 2.05 9.30
C ALA A 57 -17.54 3.38 8.99
N PRO A 58 -16.31 3.58 9.53
CA PRO A 58 -15.57 4.81 9.28
C PRO A 58 -15.28 4.98 7.78
N SER A 59 -15.48 6.20 7.29
CA SER A 59 -15.34 6.54 5.87
C SER A 59 -13.91 6.99 5.54
N ALA A 60 -13.63 7.28 4.27
CA ALA A 60 -12.36 7.88 3.85
C ALA A 60 -11.97 9.14 4.65
N ASP A 61 -12.98 9.93 5.05
CA ASP A 61 -12.83 11.17 5.82
C ASP A 61 -12.24 10.95 7.22
N ASP A 62 -12.34 9.73 7.76
CA ASP A 62 -11.80 9.38 9.07
C ASP A 62 -10.28 9.07 9.04
N PHE A 63 -9.74 8.65 7.89
CA PHE A 63 -8.37 8.09 7.79
C PHE A 63 -7.36 8.94 7.00
N VAL A 64 -7.78 9.86 6.13
CA VAL A 64 -6.88 10.85 5.50
C VAL A 64 -7.40 12.25 5.77
N LYS A 65 -6.67 12.99 6.60
CA LYS A 65 -7.06 14.32 7.07
C LYS A 65 -6.22 15.38 6.40
N GLY A 66 -6.87 16.42 5.86
CA GLY A 66 -6.23 17.55 5.20
C GLY A 66 -6.60 18.87 5.86
N ASN A 67 -5.61 19.71 6.16
CA ASN A 67 -5.83 21.05 6.73
C ASN A 67 -4.87 22.08 6.14
N ILE A 68 -5.38 23.23 5.69
CA ILE A 68 -4.55 24.35 5.21
C ILE A 68 -4.39 25.37 6.32
N HIS A 69 -3.14 25.61 6.74
CA HIS A 69 -2.80 26.59 7.76
C HIS A 69 -2.73 28.02 7.17
N PRO A 70 -2.93 29.08 7.98
CA PRO A 70 -2.95 30.46 7.50
C PRO A 70 -1.68 30.93 6.78
N ASN A 71 -0.52 30.31 7.07
CA ASN A 71 0.74 30.61 6.41
C ASN A 71 0.95 29.88 5.07
N GLY A 72 -0.01 29.04 4.65
CA GLY A 72 0.02 28.32 3.38
C GLY A 72 0.62 26.91 3.44
N VAL A 73 0.93 26.37 4.63
CA VAL A 73 1.24 24.94 4.76
C VAL A 73 -0.06 24.13 4.73
N ALA A 74 -0.20 23.23 3.78
CA ALA A 74 -1.21 22.19 3.81
C ALA A 74 -0.64 20.94 4.50
N VAL A 75 -1.27 20.48 5.57
CA VAL A 75 -0.88 19.27 6.31
C VAL A 75 -1.84 18.13 5.93
N LEU A 76 -1.27 17.02 5.47
CA LEU A 76 -1.95 15.76 5.19
C LEU A 76 -1.50 14.71 6.21
N THR A 77 -2.43 14.27 7.06
CA THR A 77 -2.18 13.28 8.09
C THR A 77 -2.82 11.94 7.73
N LEU A 78 -2.01 10.88 7.69
CA LEU A 78 -2.49 9.50 7.64
C LEU A 78 -2.93 9.07 9.04
N ASP A 79 -4.24 8.97 9.27
CA ASP A 79 -4.86 8.71 10.58
C ASP A 79 -5.48 7.32 10.69
N ARG A 80 -4.68 6.28 10.42
CA ARG A 80 -5.08 4.88 10.57
C ARG A 80 -4.11 4.10 11.49
N PRO A 81 -3.84 4.58 12.72
CA PRO A 81 -2.72 4.10 13.54
C PRO A 81 -2.85 2.62 13.95
N LYS A 82 -4.08 2.10 14.08
CA LYS A 82 -4.34 0.68 14.36
C LYS A 82 -3.86 -0.26 13.24
N ALA A 83 -3.82 0.24 12.00
CA ALA A 83 -3.31 -0.48 10.83
C ALA A 83 -1.88 -0.06 10.46
N LEU A 84 -1.17 0.66 11.34
CA LEU A 84 0.13 1.28 11.04
C LEU A 84 0.11 2.17 9.79
N ASN A 85 -1.01 2.88 9.59
CA ASN A 85 -1.26 3.73 8.43
C ASN A 85 -1.17 3.00 7.07
N ALA A 86 -1.48 1.70 7.04
CA ALA A 86 -1.61 0.97 5.79
C ALA A 86 -2.76 1.55 4.94
N MET A 87 -2.45 1.86 3.69
CA MET A 87 -3.33 2.53 2.73
C MET A 87 -4.40 1.60 2.18
N ASN A 88 -5.50 2.18 1.70
CA ASN A 88 -6.54 1.48 0.95
C ASN A 88 -7.13 2.44 -0.10
N LEU A 89 -7.89 1.89 -1.05
CA LEU A 89 -8.47 2.62 -2.18
C LEU A 89 -9.14 3.96 -1.78
N ASP A 90 -9.89 3.97 -0.68
CA ASP A 90 -10.56 5.17 -0.16
C ASP A 90 -9.57 6.24 0.30
N MET A 91 -8.51 5.83 1.00
CA MET A 91 -7.40 6.71 1.38
C MET A 91 -6.66 7.23 0.15
N ASP A 92 -6.42 6.41 -0.87
CA ASP A 92 -5.67 6.77 -2.09
C ASP A 92 -6.40 7.85 -2.89
N ILE A 93 -7.70 7.64 -3.12
CA ILE A 93 -8.59 8.61 -3.78
C ILE A 93 -8.65 9.92 -3.01
N LYS A 94 -8.80 9.86 -1.67
CA LYS A 94 -8.88 11.05 -0.81
C LYS A 94 -7.56 11.84 -0.82
N TYR A 95 -6.44 11.14 -0.71
CA TYR A 95 -5.10 11.71 -0.77
C TYR A 95 -4.86 12.43 -2.09
N LYS A 96 -5.12 11.74 -3.22
CA LYS A 96 -4.95 12.33 -4.55
C LYS A 96 -5.85 13.56 -4.75
N THR A 97 -7.08 13.50 -4.27
CA THR A 97 -8.04 14.63 -4.30
C THR A 97 -7.47 15.86 -3.59
N PHE A 98 -6.90 15.72 -2.39
CA PHE A 98 -6.23 16.83 -1.70
C PHE A 98 -5.05 17.40 -2.50
N LEU A 99 -4.21 16.55 -3.12
CA LEU A 99 -3.14 17.03 -3.98
C LEU A 99 -3.65 17.74 -5.24
N ASP A 100 -4.73 17.27 -5.86
CA ASP A 100 -5.33 17.91 -7.04
C ASP A 100 -5.90 19.30 -6.70
N GLU A 101 -6.63 19.41 -5.59
CA GLU A 101 -7.13 20.70 -5.08
C GLU A 101 -5.98 21.66 -4.73
N TRP A 102 -5.05 21.19 -3.89
CA TRP A 102 -3.98 22.03 -3.32
C TRP A 102 -2.89 22.41 -4.30
N GLU A 103 -2.70 21.69 -5.41
CA GLU A 103 -1.79 22.15 -6.46
C GLU A 103 -2.29 23.46 -7.08
N SER A 104 -3.60 23.54 -7.36
CA SER A 104 -4.23 24.71 -7.98
C SER A 104 -4.45 25.89 -7.00
N ASP A 105 -4.61 25.62 -5.70
CA ASP A 105 -4.90 26.65 -4.70
C ASP A 105 -3.69 27.60 -4.46
N PRO A 106 -3.78 28.91 -4.79
CA PRO A 106 -2.67 29.84 -4.61
C PRO A 106 -2.34 30.12 -3.13
N ARG A 107 -3.21 29.75 -2.18
CA ARG A 107 -2.96 29.84 -0.73
C ARG A 107 -1.95 28.79 -0.28
N VAL A 108 -1.98 27.59 -0.86
CA VAL A 108 -1.04 26.51 -0.52
C VAL A 108 0.34 26.80 -1.14
N LYS A 109 1.36 26.84 -0.28
CA LYS A 109 2.78 27.05 -0.61
C LYS A 109 3.63 25.80 -0.42
N CYS A 110 3.26 24.94 0.53
CA CYS A 110 3.97 23.71 0.89
C CYS A 110 2.96 22.63 1.32
N VAL A 111 3.24 21.37 1.01
CA VAL A 111 2.50 20.20 1.50
C VAL A 111 3.41 19.42 2.47
N LEU A 112 2.96 19.27 3.71
CA LEU A 112 3.54 18.36 4.70
C LEU A 112 2.68 17.09 4.79
N VAL A 113 3.34 15.94 4.71
CA VAL A 113 2.73 14.61 4.85
C VAL A 113 3.29 13.94 6.09
N GLU A 114 2.41 13.50 6.99
CA GLU A 114 2.79 12.87 8.25
C GLU A 114 1.89 11.71 8.64
N GLY A 115 2.40 10.83 9.51
CA GLY A 115 1.62 9.78 10.15
C GLY A 115 1.10 10.21 11.52
N SER A 116 -0.16 9.89 11.82
CA SER A 116 -0.74 9.95 13.18
C SER A 116 -0.06 9.04 14.21
N SER A 117 0.70 8.05 13.75
CA SER A 117 1.17 6.93 14.55
C SER A 117 2.62 7.14 14.97
N PRO A 118 2.96 7.09 16.28
CA PRO A 118 4.34 7.18 16.75
C PRO A 118 5.20 5.95 16.39
N ARG A 119 4.65 4.99 15.63
CA ARG A 119 5.31 3.76 15.19
C ARG A 119 5.49 3.67 13.67
N ALA A 120 4.75 4.45 12.90
CA ALA A 120 4.66 4.28 11.45
C ALA A 120 4.23 5.57 10.74
N PHE A 121 4.97 5.92 9.70
CA PHE A 121 4.49 6.84 8.67
C PHE A 121 3.42 6.12 7.84
N CYS A 122 3.79 5.03 7.16
CA CYS A 122 2.91 4.17 6.36
C CYS A 122 3.51 2.76 6.18
N ALA A 123 2.74 1.72 6.50
CA ALA A 123 3.19 0.32 6.43
C ALA A 123 2.85 -0.40 5.10
N GLY A 124 2.49 0.33 4.04
CA GLY A 124 2.18 -0.20 2.70
C GLY A 124 0.68 -0.35 2.42
N MET A 125 0.31 -1.18 1.45
CA MET A 125 -1.09 -1.47 1.10
C MET A 125 -1.77 -2.33 2.19
N ASP A 126 -3.07 -2.12 2.43
CA ASP A 126 -3.90 -2.94 3.31
C ASP A 126 -4.28 -4.29 2.66
N ILE A 127 -3.27 -5.14 2.53
CA ILE A 127 -3.42 -6.52 2.06
C ILE A 127 -4.42 -7.30 2.94
N LYS A 128 -4.60 -6.95 4.22
CA LYS A 128 -5.59 -7.63 5.09
C LYS A 128 -7.02 -7.33 4.67
N GLY A 129 -7.30 -6.10 4.20
CA GLY A 129 -8.56 -5.76 3.56
C GLY A 129 -8.79 -6.59 2.29
N VAL A 130 -7.79 -6.65 1.41
CA VAL A 130 -7.83 -7.46 0.17
C VAL A 130 -8.11 -8.95 0.48
N VAL A 131 -7.42 -9.51 1.48
CA VAL A 131 -7.65 -10.88 1.96
C VAL A 131 -9.05 -11.10 2.50
N ALA A 132 -9.56 -10.16 3.31
CA ALA A 132 -10.87 -10.30 3.93
C ALA A 132 -11.99 -10.37 2.87
N GLU A 133 -11.82 -9.70 1.72
CA GLU A 133 -12.72 -9.84 0.58
C GLU A 133 -12.51 -11.17 -0.17
N ILE A 134 -11.26 -11.56 -0.47
CA ILE A 134 -10.95 -12.85 -1.11
C ILE A 134 -11.51 -14.03 -0.30
N GLN A 135 -11.38 -14.00 1.03
CA GLN A 135 -11.83 -15.08 1.92
C GLN A 135 -13.36 -15.17 2.09
N LYS A 136 -14.14 -14.20 1.58
CA LYS A 136 -15.60 -14.31 1.49
C LYS A 136 -16.05 -15.17 0.29
N ASP A 137 -15.23 -15.32 -0.76
CA ASP A 137 -15.52 -16.14 -1.96
C ASP A 137 -15.00 -17.59 -1.82
N LYS A 138 -15.47 -18.33 -0.80
CA LYS A 138 -15.05 -19.74 -0.58
C LYS A 138 -15.75 -20.77 -1.47
N ASN A 139 -16.77 -20.40 -2.23
CA ASN A 139 -17.72 -21.34 -2.84
C ASN A 139 -17.69 -21.41 -4.38
N THR A 140 -16.76 -20.72 -5.06
CA THR A 140 -16.77 -20.62 -6.54
C THR A 140 -15.57 -21.32 -7.20
N PRO A 141 -15.71 -22.53 -7.79
CA PRO A 141 -14.61 -23.24 -8.43
C PRO A 141 -14.02 -22.52 -9.65
N LEU A 142 -12.70 -22.59 -9.80
CA LEU A 142 -11.92 -21.89 -10.85
C LEU A 142 -12.40 -22.20 -12.28
N VAL A 143 -12.81 -23.44 -12.55
CA VAL A 143 -13.30 -23.91 -13.87
C VAL A 143 -14.57 -23.16 -14.30
N GLN A 144 -15.45 -22.81 -13.36
CA GLN A 144 -16.68 -22.08 -13.66
C GLN A 144 -16.40 -20.59 -13.99
N LYS A 145 -15.31 -20.02 -13.45
CA LYS A 145 -14.87 -18.65 -13.73
C LYS A 145 -14.46 -18.46 -15.19
N VAL A 146 -13.75 -19.43 -15.78
CA VAL A 146 -13.37 -19.41 -17.21
C VAL A 146 -14.60 -19.54 -18.12
N LEU A 147 -15.52 -20.46 -17.80
CA LEU A 147 -16.72 -20.70 -18.61
C LEU A 147 -17.66 -19.48 -18.62
N TYR A 148 -17.86 -18.83 -17.46
CA TYR A 148 -18.67 -17.61 -17.39
C TYR A 148 -17.99 -16.38 -18.00
N ALA A 149 -16.65 -16.27 -17.96
CA ALA A 149 -15.95 -15.19 -18.65
C ALA A 149 -16.15 -15.28 -20.17
N LEU A 150 -16.00 -16.48 -20.76
CA LEU A 150 -16.26 -16.73 -22.17
C LEU A 150 -17.72 -16.45 -22.56
N LEU A 151 -18.68 -16.89 -21.74
CA LEU A 151 -20.10 -16.61 -21.95
C LEU A 151 -20.46 -15.11 -21.81
N SER A 152 -19.80 -14.38 -20.91
CA SER A 152 -20.03 -12.95 -20.72
C SER A 152 -19.51 -12.13 -21.90
N PHE A 153 -18.34 -12.47 -22.45
CA PHE A 153 -17.86 -11.91 -23.71
C PHE A 153 -18.83 -12.22 -24.86
N TYR A 154 -19.34 -13.45 -24.95
CA TYR A 154 -20.33 -13.83 -25.96
C TYR A 154 -21.62 -13.01 -25.84
N PHE A 155 -22.12 -12.77 -24.62
CA PHE A 155 -23.36 -12.03 -24.39
C PHE A 155 -23.23 -10.53 -24.73
N VAL A 156 -22.10 -9.90 -24.40
CA VAL A 156 -21.78 -8.51 -24.79
C VAL A 156 -21.59 -8.38 -26.30
N PHE A 157 -20.99 -9.38 -26.94
CA PHE A 157 -20.82 -9.40 -28.40
C PHE A 157 -22.17 -9.56 -29.12
N CYS A 158 -23.01 -10.51 -28.68
CA CYS A 158 -24.34 -10.72 -29.24
C CYS A 158 -25.27 -9.51 -29.03
N THR A 159 -25.28 -8.88 -27.86
CA THR A 159 -26.14 -7.70 -27.62
C THR A 159 -25.73 -6.48 -28.44
N ARG A 160 -24.43 -6.26 -28.70
CA ARG A 160 -23.99 -5.21 -29.63
C ARG A 160 -24.29 -5.53 -31.10
N PHE A 161 -24.18 -6.78 -31.54
CA PHE A 161 -24.45 -7.15 -32.93
C PHE A 161 -25.95 -7.19 -33.28
N CYS A 162 -26.80 -7.65 -32.34
CA CYS A 162 -28.24 -7.70 -32.56
C CYS A 162 -28.89 -6.31 -32.72
N ILE A 163 -28.44 -5.29 -31.97
CA ILE A 163 -29.05 -3.95 -32.01
C ILE A 163 -28.82 -3.23 -33.36
N VAL A 164 -27.69 -3.48 -34.03
CA VAL A 164 -27.38 -2.86 -35.33
C VAL A 164 -28.10 -3.56 -36.49
N VAL A 165 -28.29 -4.90 -36.42
CA VAL A 165 -28.92 -5.66 -37.53
C VAL A 165 -30.45 -5.70 -37.45
N LEU A 166 -31.05 -5.57 -36.26
CA LEU A 166 -32.52 -5.59 -36.10
C LEU A 166 -33.22 -4.31 -36.57
N LEU A 167 -32.53 -3.17 -36.68
CA LEU A 167 -33.16 -1.91 -37.09
C LEU A 167 -33.34 -1.77 -38.61
N ASP A 168 -32.48 -2.37 -39.44
CA ASP A 168 -32.60 -2.34 -40.91
C ASP A 168 -33.45 -3.48 -41.51
N MET A 169 -33.76 -4.52 -40.74
CA MET A 169 -34.54 -5.68 -41.24
C MET A 169 -36.05 -5.62 -40.90
N CYS A 170 -36.48 -4.71 -40.03
CA CYS A 170 -37.86 -4.69 -39.51
C CYS A 170 -38.93 -4.11 -40.45
N SER A 171 -38.57 -3.49 -41.58
CA SER A 171 -39.57 -2.96 -42.54
C SER A 171 -40.07 -4.00 -43.56
N ALA A 172 -39.30 -5.06 -43.83
CA ALA A 172 -39.59 -6.02 -44.90
C ALA A 172 -40.31 -7.30 -44.45
N PHE A 173 -40.16 -7.71 -43.19
CA PHE A 173 -40.66 -9.02 -42.73
C PHE A 173 -42.14 -9.04 -42.30
N LEU A 174 -42.72 -7.87 -41.96
CA LEU A 174 -44.06 -7.80 -41.37
C LEU A 174 -45.20 -8.01 -42.39
N GLN A 175 -44.93 -7.89 -43.69
CA GLN A 175 -45.92 -8.14 -44.76
C GLN A 175 -46.00 -9.61 -45.21
N ILE A 176 -45.02 -10.45 -44.89
CA ILE A 176 -44.97 -11.85 -45.37
C ILE A 176 -45.61 -12.83 -44.36
N MET A 177 -45.55 -12.52 -43.06
CA MET A 177 -46.00 -13.44 -41.99
C MET A 177 -47.52 -13.54 -41.80
N VAL A 178 -48.32 -12.65 -42.39
CA VAL A 178 -49.80 -12.67 -42.23
C VAL A 178 -50.48 -13.72 -43.15
N SER A 179 -49.81 -14.17 -44.21
CA SER A 179 -50.41 -15.02 -45.25
C SER A 179 -50.17 -16.53 -45.08
N PHE A 180 -49.47 -16.98 -44.04
CA PHE A 180 -49.03 -18.38 -43.90
C PHE A 180 -49.65 -19.16 -42.73
N PHE A 181 -50.49 -18.54 -41.89
CA PHE A 181 -50.99 -19.16 -40.66
C PHE A 181 -52.22 -20.07 -40.82
N PHE A 182 -52.53 -20.51 -42.05
CA PHE A 182 -53.77 -21.22 -42.38
C PHE A 182 -53.57 -22.44 -43.30
N LEU A 183 -52.64 -23.37 -42.99
CA LEU A 183 -52.62 -24.74 -43.54
C LEU A 183 -51.70 -25.70 -42.76
N CYS A 184 -52.24 -26.85 -42.33
CA CYS A 184 -51.56 -28.09 -41.89
C CYS A 184 -50.63 -28.02 -40.63
N ARG A 185 -50.97 -28.60 -39.46
CA ARG A 185 -51.15 -30.03 -39.04
C ARG A 185 -49.92 -30.59 -38.27
N VAL A 186 -50.21 -31.18 -37.10
CA VAL A 186 -49.34 -31.87 -36.09
C VAL A 186 -48.88 -33.28 -36.55
N PRO A 187 -48.17 -34.14 -35.76
CA PRO A 187 -47.08 -33.99 -34.75
C PRO A 187 -45.87 -34.95 -35.00
N PHE A 188 -44.77 -34.93 -34.19
CA PHE A 188 -44.19 -36.09 -33.44
C PHE A 188 -42.85 -35.79 -32.71
N CYS A 189 -42.43 -36.68 -31.80
CA CYS A 189 -41.25 -36.55 -30.94
C CYS A 189 -40.39 -37.85 -30.87
N CYS A 190 -39.13 -37.72 -30.42
CA CYS A 190 -38.18 -38.76 -29.93
C CYS A 190 -37.51 -39.78 -30.88
N ARG A 191 -36.20 -39.56 -31.16
CA ARG A 191 -35.01 -40.47 -31.06
C ARG A 191 -33.81 -39.77 -31.76
N TYR A 192 -32.53 -39.86 -31.35
CA TYR A 192 -31.73 -40.94 -30.76
C TYR A 192 -30.67 -40.39 -29.76
N LEU A 193 -30.20 -41.24 -28.83
CA LEU A 193 -29.07 -41.04 -27.90
C LEU A 193 -27.94 -42.06 -28.21
N TYR A 194 -26.80 -42.03 -27.50
CA TYR A 194 -25.53 -42.79 -27.68
C TYR A 194 -24.58 -42.20 -28.74
N MET A 195 -23.26 -42.07 -28.55
CA MET A 195 -22.31 -42.46 -27.47
C MET A 195 -21.61 -41.18 -26.95
N CYS A 196 -20.94 -41.05 -25.79
CA CYS A 196 -20.57 -41.90 -24.63
C CYS A 196 -20.63 -40.99 -23.35
N GLY A 197 -20.26 -41.35 -22.12
CA GLY A 197 -19.79 -42.59 -21.50
C GLY A 197 -19.28 -42.31 -20.06
N ILE A 198 -20.08 -42.70 -19.05
CA ILE A 198 -19.83 -43.05 -17.61
C ILE A 198 -18.35 -42.96 -17.09
N VAL A 199 -17.97 -42.58 -15.84
CA VAL A 199 -18.55 -42.76 -14.48
C VAL A 199 -17.99 -41.71 -13.48
N VAL A 200 -18.75 -41.37 -12.42
CA VAL A 200 -18.19 -40.89 -11.12
C VAL A 200 -18.73 -41.82 -10.01
N PRO A 201 -17.91 -42.40 -9.11
CA PRO A 201 -18.40 -43.24 -8.01
C PRO A 201 -18.74 -42.45 -6.73
N ASP A 202 -19.84 -42.83 -6.07
CA ASP A 202 -20.20 -42.39 -4.73
C ASP A 202 -19.38 -43.11 -3.63
N SER A 203 -19.12 -42.46 -2.49
CA SER A 203 -19.67 -42.89 -1.16
C SER A 203 -19.04 -42.24 0.08
N LEU A 204 -19.89 -42.11 1.12
CA LEU A 204 -19.62 -42.16 2.58
C LEU A 204 -19.00 -40.95 3.34
N ASN A 205 -19.92 -40.18 3.95
CA ASN A 205 -20.10 -39.97 5.41
C ASN A 205 -19.05 -39.31 6.34
N ALA A 206 -19.54 -38.21 6.94
CA ALA A 206 -19.66 -37.99 8.40
C ALA A 206 -18.42 -37.76 9.28
N CYS A 207 -18.18 -36.48 9.60
CA CYS A 207 -17.60 -35.92 10.84
C CYS A 207 -17.71 -34.37 10.71
N LEU A 208 -18.14 -33.55 11.67
CA LEU A 208 -18.55 -33.72 13.07
C LEU A 208 -19.73 -32.76 13.37
N ASN A 209 -20.64 -33.15 14.27
CA ASN A 209 -21.34 -32.16 15.10
C ASN A 209 -20.44 -31.85 16.30
N ASP A 210 -20.05 -30.60 16.52
CA ASP A 210 -20.11 -30.05 17.88
C ASP A 210 -20.13 -28.51 17.93
N ASN A 211 -20.51 -27.98 19.10
CA ASN A 211 -20.89 -26.59 19.33
C ASN A 211 -19.71 -25.62 19.64
N GLN A 212 -20.06 -24.32 19.70
CA GLN A 212 -19.29 -23.17 20.20
C GLN A 212 -18.21 -22.64 19.23
N TYR A 213 -18.26 -21.39 18.76
CA TYR A 213 -18.29 -20.17 19.56
C TYR A 213 -19.03 -18.98 18.90
N GLN A 214 -19.44 -18.01 19.72
CA GLN A 214 -20.09 -16.77 19.29
C GLN A 214 -19.10 -15.73 18.73
N SER A 215 -19.47 -15.04 17.64
CA SER A 215 -19.59 -13.57 17.65
C SER A 215 -20.25 -13.07 16.35
N LEU A 216 -21.52 -12.69 16.44
CA LEU A 216 -22.23 -11.99 15.37
C LEU A 216 -21.99 -10.48 15.52
N SER A 217 -21.30 -9.86 14.57
CA SER A 217 -21.36 -8.42 14.35
C SER A 217 -22.28 -8.14 13.16
N ALA A 218 -23.25 -7.27 13.36
CA ALA A 218 -24.40 -7.14 12.47
C ALA A 218 -24.02 -6.64 11.06
N GLY A 219 -24.49 -7.37 10.04
CA GLY A 219 -24.33 -6.99 8.63
C GLY A 219 -25.57 -6.26 8.09
N GLY A 220 -25.32 -5.15 7.42
CA GLY A 220 -26.28 -4.33 6.67
C GLY A 220 -25.55 -3.04 6.25
N ASP A 221 -25.30 -2.76 4.97
CA ASP A 221 -25.88 -3.37 3.77
C ASP A 221 -25.07 -4.52 3.15
N ILE A 222 -25.72 -5.68 2.99
CA ILE A 222 -25.22 -6.84 2.24
C ILE A 222 -26.30 -7.23 1.23
N LYS A 223 -26.27 -6.62 0.02
CA LYS A 223 -27.09 -7.03 -1.14
C LYS A 223 -26.69 -6.33 -2.47
N ALA A 224 -25.42 -6.38 -2.86
CA ALA A 224 -25.00 -5.99 -4.22
C ALA A 224 -23.68 -6.60 -4.72
N ILE A 225 -22.71 -6.89 -3.83
CA ILE A 225 -21.35 -7.29 -4.22
C ILE A 225 -20.90 -8.51 -3.42
N THR A 226 -21.23 -9.69 -3.91
CA THR A 226 -20.70 -10.99 -3.44
C THR A 226 -20.52 -11.89 -4.66
N SER A 227 -19.33 -12.49 -4.81
CA SER A 227 -18.79 -13.26 -5.97
C SER A 227 -18.01 -12.50 -7.08
N LYS A 228 -17.39 -11.34 -6.77
CA LYS A 228 -16.66 -10.51 -7.78
C LYS A 228 -15.22 -10.06 -7.47
N CYS A 229 -14.45 -10.76 -6.63
CA CYS A 229 -12.98 -10.56 -6.60
C CYS A 229 -12.34 -11.10 -7.89
N GLN A 230 -12.46 -10.35 -8.99
CA GLN A 230 -11.96 -10.68 -10.33
C GLN A 230 -11.55 -9.39 -11.06
N LEU A 231 -10.24 -9.11 -11.07
CA LEU A 231 -9.52 -8.09 -11.86
C LEU A 231 -9.97 -6.62 -11.71
N SER A 232 -11.25 -6.31 -11.85
CA SER A 232 -11.84 -4.97 -11.80
C SER A 232 -11.58 -4.19 -10.50
N ASP A 233 -11.46 -4.87 -9.35
CA ASP A 233 -11.10 -4.21 -8.10
C ASP A 233 -9.59 -3.95 -8.00
N MET A 234 -8.74 -4.87 -8.49
CA MET A 234 -7.29 -4.62 -8.62
C MET A 234 -6.99 -3.48 -9.59
N ILE A 235 -7.77 -3.36 -10.68
CA ILE A 235 -7.73 -2.22 -11.60
C ILE A 235 -7.97 -0.91 -10.84
N LYS A 236 -9.00 -0.82 -9.99
CA LYS A 236 -9.29 0.39 -9.21
C LYS A 236 -8.15 0.73 -8.25
N VAL A 237 -7.66 -0.26 -7.50
CA VAL A 237 -6.57 -0.10 -6.53
C VAL A 237 -5.31 0.41 -7.23
N PHE A 238 -4.75 -0.35 -8.17
CA PHE A 238 -3.50 0.07 -8.82
C PHE A 238 -3.65 1.34 -9.68
N THR A 239 -4.84 1.63 -10.23
CA THR A 239 -5.08 2.93 -10.90
C THR A 239 -5.03 4.08 -9.90
N ALA A 240 -5.65 3.94 -8.72
CA ALA A 240 -5.63 4.97 -7.68
C ALA A 240 -4.22 5.15 -7.11
N GLU A 241 -3.56 4.05 -6.72
CA GLU A 241 -2.20 4.06 -6.17
C GLU A 241 -1.20 4.67 -7.17
N TYR A 242 -1.14 4.19 -8.42
CA TYR A 242 -0.08 4.60 -9.35
C TYR A 242 -0.34 5.99 -9.96
N SER A 243 -1.61 6.42 -10.10
CA SER A 243 -1.91 7.82 -10.47
C SER A 243 -1.60 8.80 -9.33
N LEU A 244 -1.69 8.37 -8.07
CA LEU A 244 -1.20 9.13 -6.92
C LEU A 244 0.33 9.23 -6.93
N ILE A 245 1.06 8.15 -7.27
CA ILE A 245 2.52 8.19 -7.43
C ILE A 245 2.97 9.17 -8.53
N CYS A 246 2.35 9.13 -9.71
CA CYS A 246 2.58 10.13 -10.76
C CYS A 246 2.39 11.56 -10.21
N LYS A 247 1.23 11.81 -9.57
CA LYS A 247 0.87 13.12 -9.01
C LYS A 247 1.89 13.64 -7.98
N ILE A 248 2.41 12.77 -7.11
CA ILE A 248 3.44 13.13 -6.11
C ILE A 248 4.76 13.51 -6.81
N SER A 249 5.16 12.78 -7.83
CA SER A 249 6.44 12.99 -8.52
C SER A 249 6.52 14.29 -9.33
N GLU A 250 5.38 14.72 -9.88
CA GLU A 250 5.26 15.92 -10.71
C GLU A 250 4.88 17.17 -9.89
N TYR A 251 4.68 17.01 -8.57
CA TYR A 251 4.14 18.04 -7.69
C TYR A 251 5.07 19.26 -7.60
N LYS A 252 4.59 20.40 -8.12
CA LYS A 252 5.44 21.60 -8.34
C LYS A 252 5.75 22.39 -7.07
N LYS A 253 4.91 22.26 -6.03
CA LYS A 253 5.12 22.90 -4.73
C LYS A 253 6.00 22.00 -3.86
N PRO A 254 6.75 22.53 -2.88
CA PRO A 254 7.39 21.72 -1.86
C PRO A 254 6.47 20.63 -1.29
N TYR A 255 6.85 19.38 -1.54
CA TYR A 255 6.20 18.20 -0.98
C TYR A 255 7.18 17.56 0.00
N VAL A 256 6.75 17.49 1.26
CA VAL A 256 7.57 17.12 2.41
C VAL A 256 6.97 15.90 3.09
N SER A 257 7.69 14.78 3.11
CA SER A 257 7.28 13.57 3.82
C SER A 257 8.08 13.41 5.11
N LEU A 258 7.37 13.32 6.23
CA LEU A 258 7.94 13.05 7.54
C LEU A 258 7.89 11.54 7.83
N MET A 259 8.96 10.84 7.45
CA MET A 259 9.05 9.38 7.41
C MET A 259 9.41 8.77 8.78
N ASP A 260 8.84 9.31 9.86
CA ASP A 260 9.16 8.91 11.24
C ASP A 260 8.52 7.55 11.57
N GLY A 261 9.35 6.53 11.74
CA GLY A 261 8.91 5.14 11.97
C GLY A 261 8.86 4.27 10.70
N ILE A 262 8.03 3.23 10.75
CA ILE A 262 7.86 2.27 9.64
C ILE A 262 7.36 2.99 8.37
N THR A 263 8.11 2.80 7.28
CA THR A 263 7.81 3.31 5.93
C THR A 263 8.10 2.18 4.93
N MET A 264 7.10 1.38 4.55
CA MET A 264 7.31 0.14 3.76
C MET A 264 6.34 0.04 2.59
N GLY A 265 6.74 -0.67 1.52
CA GLY A 265 5.94 -0.87 0.31
C GLY A 265 5.42 0.46 -0.25
N PHE A 266 4.11 0.60 -0.42
CA PHE A 266 3.47 1.84 -0.84
C PHE A 266 3.78 3.07 0.05
N GLY A 267 4.19 2.89 1.31
CA GLY A 267 4.72 3.99 2.12
C GLY A 267 5.98 4.63 1.53
N ILE A 268 6.86 3.83 0.91
CA ILE A 268 8.00 4.32 0.13
C ILE A 268 7.53 4.98 -1.16
N GLY A 269 6.43 4.53 -1.78
CA GLY A 269 5.79 5.24 -2.89
C GLY A 269 5.35 6.65 -2.50
N LEU A 270 4.59 6.79 -1.41
CA LEU A 270 4.07 8.08 -0.94
C LEU A 270 5.16 9.10 -0.59
N SER A 271 6.35 8.65 -0.15
CA SER A 271 7.44 9.55 0.22
C SER A 271 8.57 9.66 -0.82
N GLY A 272 8.93 8.56 -1.46
CA GLY A 272 10.17 8.36 -2.22
C GLY A 272 10.28 9.24 -3.47
N HIS A 273 9.16 9.54 -4.10
CA HIS A 273 9.08 10.44 -5.26
C HIS A 273 8.95 11.93 -4.87
N GLY A 274 8.65 12.21 -3.61
CA GLY A 274 8.58 13.54 -3.04
C GLY A 274 9.97 14.19 -2.91
N ARG A 275 10.04 15.53 -2.98
CA ARG A 275 11.33 16.25 -2.99
C ARG A 275 12.04 16.23 -1.63
N TYR A 276 11.31 16.44 -0.54
CA TYR A 276 11.87 16.48 0.82
C TYR A 276 11.43 15.23 1.58
N ARG A 277 12.38 14.37 1.91
CA ARG A 277 12.18 13.05 2.52
C ARG A 277 12.91 13.06 3.85
N ILE A 278 12.19 13.42 4.89
CA ILE A 278 12.75 13.64 6.22
C ILE A 278 12.75 12.30 6.95
N VAL A 279 13.95 11.79 7.23
CA VAL A 279 14.15 10.56 7.99
C VAL A 279 14.61 10.88 9.41
N THR A 280 14.34 9.97 10.32
CA THR A 280 14.72 10.02 11.75
C THR A 280 15.48 8.74 12.11
N GLU A 281 16.03 8.68 13.31
CA GLU A 281 16.60 7.45 13.88
C GLU A 281 15.55 6.34 14.11
N ARG A 282 14.25 6.64 13.97
CA ARG A 282 13.16 5.66 13.98
C ARG A 282 12.74 5.19 12.59
N THR A 283 13.17 5.85 11.52
CA THR A 283 12.77 5.49 10.14
C THR A 283 13.20 4.06 9.81
N LEU A 284 12.24 3.23 9.40
CA LEU A 284 12.47 1.84 9.02
C LEU A 284 11.91 1.59 7.61
N LEU A 285 12.79 1.51 6.61
CA LEU A 285 12.45 1.33 5.20
C LEU A 285 12.60 -0.12 4.77
N ALA A 286 11.65 -0.65 4.00
CA ALA A 286 11.78 -1.93 3.30
C ALA A 286 10.76 -2.07 2.15
N MET A 287 11.14 -2.88 1.17
CA MET A 287 10.27 -3.39 0.09
C MET A 287 10.23 -4.94 0.19
N PRO A 288 9.39 -5.52 1.08
CA PRO A 288 9.35 -6.96 1.34
C PRO A 288 8.45 -7.76 0.36
N GLU A 289 8.00 -7.19 -0.75
CA GLU A 289 6.91 -7.70 -1.60
C GLU A 289 7.23 -9.07 -2.22
N ASN A 290 8.50 -9.35 -2.50
CA ASN A 290 8.98 -10.67 -2.93
C ASN A 290 8.55 -11.78 -1.95
N GLY A 291 8.58 -11.50 -0.64
CA GLY A 291 8.22 -12.43 0.43
C GLY A 291 6.72 -12.70 0.60
N ILE A 292 5.87 -11.99 -0.14
CA ILE A 292 4.41 -12.23 -0.21
C ILE A 292 3.95 -12.64 -1.61
N GLY A 293 4.85 -12.99 -2.53
CA GLY A 293 4.50 -13.41 -3.90
C GLY A 293 4.13 -12.25 -4.85
N LEU A 294 4.52 -11.03 -4.53
CA LEU A 294 4.50 -9.86 -5.42
C LEU A 294 5.93 -9.44 -5.79
N PHE A 295 6.09 -8.25 -6.37
CA PHE A 295 7.37 -7.62 -6.68
C PHE A 295 7.37 -6.21 -6.07
N PRO A 296 8.54 -5.62 -5.75
CA PRO A 296 8.64 -4.23 -5.33
C PRO A 296 8.17 -3.27 -6.44
N ASP A 297 7.09 -2.53 -6.15
CA ASP A 297 6.36 -1.70 -7.09
C ASP A 297 6.38 -0.21 -6.67
N VAL A 298 5.31 0.54 -6.96
CA VAL A 298 5.09 1.96 -6.63
C VAL A 298 6.25 2.88 -7.05
N GLY A 299 6.97 2.50 -8.10
CA GLY A 299 8.10 3.21 -8.67
C GLY A 299 9.40 3.02 -7.91
N PHE A 300 9.48 2.06 -6.98
CA PHE A 300 10.72 1.77 -6.29
C PHE A 300 11.82 1.35 -7.27
N SER A 301 11.48 0.71 -8.39
CA SER A 301 12.39 0.42 -9.51
C SER A 301 13.08 1.69 -10.07
N TYR A 302 12.34 2.79 -10.22
CA TYR A 302 12.84 4.08 -10.69
C TYR A 302 13.71 4.82 -9.67
N ILE A 303 13.42 4.63 -8.37
CA ILE A 303 14.28 5.12 -7.28
C ILE A 303 15.56 4.26 -7.20
N ALA A 304 15.41 2.94 -7.30
CA ALA A 304 16.49 1.97 -7.27
C ALA A 304 17.51 2.22 -8.37
N ALA A 305 17.08 2.48 -9.62
CA ALA A 305 17.97 2.82 -10.73
C ALA A 305 18.85 4.08 -10.48
N LYS A 306 18.44 4.98 -9.58
CA LYS A 306 19.21 6.18 -9.17
C LYS A 306 20.15 5.93 -7.99
N SER A 307 20.03 4.78 -7.33
CA SER A 307 20.84 4.46 -6.14
C SER A 307 22.30 4.13 -6.51
N PRO A 308 23.24 4.22 -5.54
CA PRO A 308 24.66 3.97 -5.81
C PRO A 308 24.95 2.61 -6.45
N GLY A 309 26.05 2.56 -7.21
CA GLY A 309 26.47 1.35 -7.92
C GLY A 309 25.53 0.99 -9.08
N GLU A 310 25.17 1.98 -9.91
CA GLU A 310 24.36 1.77 -11.12
C GLU A 310 23.04 1.04 -10.83
N GLY A 311 22.41 1.39 -9.70
CA GLY A 311 21.19 0.79 -9.20
C GLY A 311 21.33 -0.55 -8.46
N SER A 312 22.53 -1.12 -8.37
CA SER A 312 22.78 -2.40 -7.69
C SER A 312 22.39 -2.39 -6.21
N VAL A 313 22.50 -1.23 -5.51
CA VAL A 313 22.06 -1.12 -4.11
C VAL A 313 20.55 -1.18 -3.99
N GLY A 314 19.81 -0.49 -4.86
CA GLY A 314 18.34 -0.58 -4.93
C GLY A 314 17.86 -1.98 -5.32
N ASN A 315 18.56 -2.64 -6.25
CA ASN A 315 18.26 -4.02 -6.63
C ASN A 315 18.53 -5.04 -5.49
N TYR A 316 19.61 -4.86 -4.75
CA TYR A 316 19.88 -5.60 -3.49
C TYR A 316 18.71 -5.48 -2.51
N LEU A 317 18.22 -4.25 -2.27
CA LEU A 317 17.11 -4.00 -1.37
C LEU A 317 15.80 -4.63 -1.87
N ALA A 318 15.53 -4.56 -3.17
CA ALA A 318 14.35 -5.13 -3.81
C ALA A 318 14.30 -6.66 -3.69
N LEU A 319 15.37 -7.36 -4.05
CA LEU A 319 15.41 -8.83 -4.03
C LEU A 319 15.45 -9.42 -2.61
N THR A 320 16.10 -8.73 -1.67
CA THR A 320 16.28 -9.26 -0.30
C THR A 320 15.19 -8.83 0.68
N GLY A 321 14.43 -7.76 0.37
CA GLY A 321 13.57 -7.08 1.33
C GLY A 321 14.31 -6.56 2.57
N LYS A 322 15.64 -6.35 2.47
CA LYS A 322 16.48 -5.90 3.60
C LYS A 322 15.97 -4.55 4.12
N ARG A 323 15.81 -4.48 5.44
CA ARG A 323 15.43 -3.26 6.14
C ARG A 323 16.60 -2.30 6.23
N ILE A 324 16.37 -1.03 5.88
CA ILE A 324 17.22 0.09 6.27
C ILE A 324 16.66 0.66 7.57
N SER A 325 17.49 0.70 8.61
CA SER A 325 17.14 1.17 9.96
C SER A 325 18.11 2.23 10.49
N THR A 326 18.89 2.86 9.61
CA THR A 326 19.84 3.93 9.96
C THR A 326 19.60 5.14 9.06
N PRO A 327 19.71 6.37 9.58
CA PRO A 327 19.62 7.57 8.73
C PRO A 327 20.72 7.62 7.66
N SER A 328 21.94 7.14 7.95
CA SER A 328 23.05 7.17 7.01
C SER A 328 22.87 6.23 5.82
N ASP A 329 22.36 5.02 6.02
CA ASP A 329 22.01 4.15 4.89
C ASP A 329 20.80 4.70 4.11
N ALA A 330 19.81 5.30 4.79
CA ALA A 330 18.66 5.91 4.13
C ALA A 330 19.05 7.10 3.23
N LEU A 331 19.97 7.97 3.69
CA LEU A 331 20.53 9.06 2.91
C LEU A 331 21.44 8.55 1.78
N PHE A 332 22.31 7.57 2.05
CA PHE A 332 23.23 7.00 1.05
C PHE A 332 22.49 6.37 -0.14
N VAL A 333 21.40 5.65 0.12
CA VAL A 333 20.55 5.05 -0.93
C VAL A 333 19.73 6.11 -1.68
N GLY A 334 19.56 7.30 -1.09
CA GLY A 334 18.73 8.40 -1.62
C GLY A 334 17.26 8.32 -1.23
N LEU A 335 16.86 7.36 -0.39
CA LEU A 335 15.47 7.23 0.10
C LEU A 335 15.13 8.32 1.12
N GLY A 336 16.07 8.72 1.97
CA GLY A 336 16.02 9.99 2.67
C GLY A 336 16.67 11.11 1.85
N SER A 337 16.32 12.36 2.13
CA SER A 337 17.09 13.53 1.67
C SER A 337 17.60 14.41 2.81
N HIS A 338 16.99 14.35 4.00
CA HIS A 338 17.44 15.06 5.20
C HIS A 338 17.25 14.15 6.41
N TYR A 339 18.22 14.09 7.31
CA TYR A 339 18.05 13.48 8.64
C TYR A 339 17.71 14.58 9.65
N VAL A 340 16.64 14.39 10.41
CA VAL A 340 16.27 15.24 11.54
C VAL A 340 16.09 14.33 12.76
N PRO A 341 16.83 14.54 13.87
CA PRO A 341 16.65 13.76 15.10
C PRO A 341 15.21 13.85 15.57
N SER A 342 14.62 12.73 15.98
CA SER A 342 13.18 12.65 16.21
C SER A 342 12.66 13.57 17.33
N GLY A 343 13.54 13.96 18.27
CA GLY A 343 13.26 14.93 19.32
C GLY A 343 13.11 16.39 18.85
N ASN A 344 13.51 16.69 17.60
CA ASN A 344 13.43 18.02 16.98
C ASN A 344 12.21 18.18 16.05
N LEU A 345 11.41 17.12 15.84
CA LEU A 345 10.30 17.15 14.87
C LEU A 345 9.18 18.11 15.26
N VAL A 346 8.92 18.28 16.56
CA VAL A 346 7.90 19.21 17.05
C VAL A 346 8.30 20.64 16.70
N GLN A 347 9.55 21.01 16.99
CA GLN A 347 10.12 22.33 16.74
C GLN A 347 10.21 22.61 15.24
N LEU A 348 10.64 21.63 14.43
CA LEU A 348 10.62 21.73 12.97
C LEU A 348 9.20 21.99 12.43
N LYS A 349 8.18 21.29 12.95
CA LYS A 349 6.79 21.48 12.55
C LYS A 349 6.25 22.83 13.00
N GLU A 350 6.55 23.27 14.22
CA GLU A 350 6.19 24.59 14.73
C GLU A 350 6.83 25.71 13.90
N ALA A 351 8.13 25.58 13.57
CA ALA A 351 8.84 26.51 12.69
C ALA A 351 8.27 26.52 11.26
N LEU A 352 7.92 25.36 10.69
CA LEU A 352 7.24 25.26 9.40
C LEU A 352 5.85 25.93 9.41
N LEU A 353 5.10 25.81 10.51
CA LEU A 353 3.79 26.46 10.66
C LEU A 353 3.88 27.96 11.02
N ALA A 354 5.05 28.43 11.47
CA ALA A 354 5.35 29.84 11.71
C ALA A 354 6.03 30.54 10.52
N ILE A 355 6.56 29.79 9.53
CA ILE A 355 7.30 30.37 8.41
C ILE A 355 6.42 31.30 7.57
N THR A 356 6.98 32.43 7.15
CA THR A 356 6.40 33.28 6.11
C THR A 356 7.10 32.96 4.80
N PHE A 357 6.43 32.23 3.90
CA PHE A 357 7.00 31.86 2.62
C PHE A 357 7.31 33.07 1.75
N SER A 358 8.45 33.00 1.07
CA SER A 358 8.88 33.91 0.02
C SER A 358 8.19 33.57 -1.31
N ASN A 359 8.66 34.20 -2.40
CA ASN A 359 8.24 33.84 -3.75
C ASN A 359 8.83 32.50 -4.25
N ASP A 360 9.83 31.93 -3.57
CA ASP A 360 10.36 30.59 -3.85
C ASP A 360 10.30 29.69 -2.59
N PRO A 361 9.14 29.04 -2.34
CA PRO A 361 8.96 28.11 -1.23
C PRO A 361 9.97 26.96 -1.17
N HIS A 362 10.67 26.63 -2.27
CA HIS A 362 11.73 25.63 -2.24
C HIS A 362 13.01 26.13 -1.55
N GLN A 363 13.32 27.42 -1.57
CA GLN A 363 14.45 27.97 -0.80
C GLN A 363 14.11 28.06 0.67
N ASP A 364 12.89 28.48 1.00
CA ASP A 364 12.41 28.56 2.38
C ASP A 364 12.49 27.19 3.07
N MET A 365 12.06 26.13 2.37
CA MET A 365 12.21 24.75 2.86
C MET A 365 13.67 24.29 2.98
N LYS A 366 14.59 24.72 2.11
CA LYS A 366 16.02 24.41 2.26
C LYS A 366 16.63 25.12 3.47
N ALA A 367 16.30 26.39 3.68
CA ALA A 367 16.78 27.18 4.80
C ALA A 367 16.31 26.56 6.13
N LEU A 368 15.01 26.23 6.22
CA LEU A 368 14.45 25.53 7.37
C LEU A 368 15.13 24.18 7.61
N LEU A 369 15.28 23.34 6.59
CA LEU A 369 15.90 22.02 6.75
C LEU A 369 17.43 22.09 6.99
N ALA A 370 18.09 23.21 6.71
CA ALA A 370 19.48 23.45 7.10
C ALA A 370 19.63 23.84 8.59
N GLU A 371 18.57 24.37 9.22
CA GLU A 371 18.54 24.70 10.66
C GLU A 371 18.26 23.44 11.53
N TYR A 372 17.33 22.59 11.10
CA TYR A 372 16.91 21.40 11.85
C TYR A 372 17.60 20.10 11.40
N GLY A 373 18.17 20.09 10.19
CA GLY A 373 18.88 18.95 9.62
C GLY A 373 20.19 18.67 10.35
N HIS A 374 20.53 17.39 10.48
CA HIS A 374 21.76 16.92 11.11
C HIS A 374 22.46 15.91 10.20
N ASP A 375 23.79 15.84 10.26
CA ASP A 375 24.53 14.72 9.70
C ASP A 375 24.42 13.49 10.64
N PRO A 376 24.21 12.27 10.13
CA PRO A 376 24.22 11.08 10.98
C PRO A 376 25.61 10.80 11.57
N GLU A 377 25.66 10.43 12.85
CA GLU A 377 26.93 10.13 13.55
C GLU A 377 27.69 8.89 13.00
N LEU A 378 26.96 7.95 12.40
CA LEU A 378 27.49 6.68 11.91
C LEU A 378 27.56 6.65 10.39
N GLU A 379 28.72 6.29 9.84
CA GLU A 379 28.90 6.01 8.42
C GLU A 379 27.98 4.87 7.93
N SER A 380 27.49 5.01 6.69
CA SER A 380 26.63 4.01 6.04
C SER A 380 27.34 2.66 5.88
N GLN A 381 26.70 1.57 6.31
CA GLN A 381 27.23 0.23 6.09
C GLN A 381 27.08 -0.16 4.62
N LEU A 382 25.98 0.22 3.95
CA LEU A 382 25.78 -0.01 2.52
C LEU A 382 26.86 0.66 1.65
N LYS A 383 27.31 1.86 2.03
CA LYS A 383 28.46 2.56 1.42
C LYS A 383 29.76 1.75 1.54
N SER A 384 30.01 1.14 2.71
CA SER A 384 31.20 0.29 2.92
C SER A 384 31.15 -1.03 2.14
N LEU A 385 29.96 -1.56 1.90
CA LEU A 385 29.70 -2.81 1.16
C LEU A 385 29.46 -2.59 -0.34
N LEU A 386 29.54 -1.35 -0.84
CA LEU A 386 29.21 -1.00 -2.22
C LEU A 386 29.96 -1.83 -3.27
N PRO A 387 31.28 -2.15 -3.15
CA PRO A 387 31.96 -2.99 -4.13
C PRO A 387 31.40 -4.41 -4.22
N GLN A 388 31.04 -5.01 -3.08
CA GLN A 388 30.45 -6.35 -2.98
C GLN A 388 29.03 -6.34 -3.53
N ILE A 389 28.22 -5.33 -3.17
CA ILE A 389 26.86 -5.14 -3.68
C ILE A 389 26.88 -4.96 -5.20
N PHE A 390 27.69 -4.04 -5.72
CA PHE A 390 27.82 -3.79 -7.17
C PHE A 390 28.24 -5.05 -7.95
N SER A 391 29.27 -5.75 -7.47
CA SER A 391 29.73 -6.97 -8.13
C SER A 391 28.72 -8.13 -8.05
N THR A 392 27.80 -8.11 -7.09
CA THR A 392 26.80 -9.18 -6.88
C THR A 392 25.47 -8.90 -7.56
N PHE A 393 24.89 -7.71 -7.35
CA PHE A 393 23.51 -7.33 -7.71
C PHE A 393 23.39 -6.46 -8.97
N GLY A 394 24.42 -6.45 -9.82
CA GLY A 394 24.40 -5.71 -11.09
C GLY A 394 23.27 -6.16 -12.04
N PRO A 395 22.82 -5.28 -12.96
CA PRO A 395 21.66 -5.54 -13.84
C PRO A 395 21.89 -6.64 -14.88
N ASN A 396 23.11 -7.16 -15.03
CA ASN A 396 23.46 -8.23 -15.95
C ASN A 396 23.58 -9.61 -15.28
N LYS A 397 22.95 -9.81 -14.12
CA LYS A 397 23.04 -11.03 -13.31
C LYS A 397 21.71 -11.80 -13.32
N ALA A 398 21.78 -13.12 -13.42
CA ALA A 398 20.65 -13.99 -13.07
C ALA A 398 20.52 -14.12 -11.53
N VAL A 399 19.37 -14.56 -11.02
CA VAL A 399 19.14 -14.69 -9.56
C VAL A 399 20.02 -15.81 -8.97
N GLU A 400 20.25 -16.86 -9.75
CA GLU A 400 21.12 -17.98 -9.48
C GLU A 400 22.58 -17.51 -9.33
N GLU A 401 23.05 -16.65 -10.25
CA GLU A 401 24.39 -16.02 -10.15
C GLU A 401 24.53 -15.15 -8.90
N ILE A 402 23.49 -14.40 -8.54
CA ILE A 402 23.44 -13.59 -7.31
C ILE A 402 23.62 -14.51 -6.09
N ILE A 403 22.84 -15.58 -6.01
CA ILE A 403 22.91 -16.57 -4.91
C ILE A 403 24.28 -17.24 -4.85
N GLU A 404 24.87 -17.62 -5.99
CA GLU A 404 26.23 -18.18 -6.03
C GLU A 404 27.29 -17.20 -5.54
N LYS A 405 27.21 -15.92 -5.93
CA LYS A 405 28.15 -14.89 -5.49
C LYS A 405 28.02 -14.63 -3.99
N LEU A 406 26.80 -14.57 -3.47
CA LEU A 406 26.55 -14.47 -2.03
C LEU A 406 27.15 -15.68 -1.28
N LYS A 407 26.95 -16.91 -1.77
CA LYS A 407 27.56 -18.11 -1.18
C LYS A 407 29.10 -18.03 -1.16
N LYS A 408 29.72 -17.46 -2.20
CA LYS A 408 31.17 -17.18 -2.23
C LYS A 408 31.56 -16.10 -1.21
N HIS A 409 30.74 -15.06 -1.02
CA HIS A 409 30.95 -14.03 -0.01
C HIS A 409 30.78 -14.51 1.46
N GLN A 410 30.02 -15.57 1.72
CA GLN A 410 29.98 -16.23 3.04
C GLN A 410 31.35 -16.79 3.48
N LEU A 411 32.28 -16.99 2.54
CA LEU A 411 33.65 -17.46 2.78
C LEU A 411 34.69 -16.32 2.81
N SER A 412 34.24 -15.07 2.88
CA SER A 412 35.11 -13.88 2.96
C SER A 412 35.92 -13.85 4.26
N ALA A 413 37.13 -13.29 4.19
CA ALA A 413 37.94 -12.99 5.38
C ALA A 413 37.43 -11.76 6.16
N ASP A 414 36.60 -10.91 5.55
CA ASP A 414 35.94 -9.78 6.22
C ASP A 414 34.60 -10.23 6.83
N PRO A 415 34.45 -10.22 8.18
CA PRO A 415 33.21 -10.62 8.84
C PRO A 415 31.99 -9.80 8.43
N LYS A 416 32.14 -8.52 8.04
CA LYS A 416 31.01 -7.69 7.60
C LYS A 416 30.43 -8.18 6.28
N VAL A 417 31.31 -8.63 5.37
CA VAL A 417 30.91 -9.21 4.08
C VAL A 417 30.21 -10.57 4.30
N VAL A 418 30.68 -11.36 5.28
CA VAL A 418 30.03 -12.62 5.66
C VAL A 418 28.63 -12.38 6.25
N GLU A 419 28.49 -11.43 7.18
CA GLU A 419 27.20 -11.04 7.78
C GLU A 419 26.23 -10.53 6.72
N TRP A 420 26.65 -9.59 5.88
CA TRP A 420 25.84 -9.08 4.76
C TRP A 420 25.39 -10.19 3.79
N ALA A 421 26.29 -11.12 3.45
CA ALA A 421 25.96 -12.21 2.53
C ALA A 421 24.96 -13.20 3.13
N ASN A 422 25.10 -13.52 4.42
CA ASN A 422 24.14 -14.34 5.17
C ASN A 422 22.75 -13.69 5.20
N ASP A 423 22.69 -12.40 5.53
CA ASP A 423 21.45 -11.61 5.55
C ASP A 423 20.79 -11.53 4.17
N ALA A 424 21.59 -11.33 3.12
CA ALA A 424 21.10 -11.29 1.74
C ALA A 424 20.48 -12.62 1.31
N LEU A 425 21.16 -13.75 1.60
CA LEU A 425 20.64 -15.09 1.33
C LEU A 425 19.38 -15.40 2.14
N GLN A 426 19.31 -14.97 3.40
CA GLN A 426 18.10 -15.11 4.23
C GLN A 426 16.94 -14.24 3.71
N GLY A 427 17.23 -13.08 3.12
CA GLY A 427 16.25 -12.21 2.45
C GLY A 427 15.69 -12.89 1.20
N ILE A 428 16.57 -13.25 0.26
CA ILE A 428 16.19 -13.92 -1.00
C ILE A 428 15.43 -15.22 -0.71
N GLY A 429 15.86 -16.02 0.26
CA GLY A 429 15.22 -17.28 0.63
C GLY A 429 13.80 -17.17 1.20
N LYS A 430 13.29 -15.94 1.46
CA LYS A 430 11.88 -15.71 1.80
C LYS A 430 11.02 -15.41 0.57
N GLY A 431 11.62 -15.02 -0.56
CA GLY A 431 10.91 -14.62 -1.76
C GLY A 431 10.32 -15.81 -2.53
N ALA A 432 9.23 -15.58 -3.26
CA ALA A 432 8.75 -16.54 -4.25
C ALA A 432 9.74 -16.59 -5.44
N PRO A 433 10.14 -17.78 -5.95
CA PRO A 433 11.09 -17.88 -7.06
C PRO A 433 10.68 -17.07 -8.29
N PHE A 434 9.40 -17.14 -8.67
CA PHE A 434 8.85 -16.33 -9.77
C PHE A 434 8.98 -14.83 -9.52
N SER A 435 8.65 -14.37 -8.30
CA SER A 435 8.78 -12.96 -7.90
C SER A 435 10.23 -12.46 -7.96
N LEU A 436 11.19 -13.28 -7.56
CA LEU A 436 12.62 -12.95 -7.61
C LEU A 436 13.10 -12.79 -9.05
N CYS A 437 12.74 -13.72 -9.95
CA CYS A 437 13.06 -13.61 -11.38
C CYS A 437 12.39 -12.39 -12.02
N LEU A 438 11.11 -12.14 -11.70
CA LEU A 438 10.37 -10.96 -12.13
C LEU A 438 11.03 -9.65 -11.66
N THR A 439 11.38 -9.57 -10.37
CA THR A 439 12.05 -8.40 -9.77
C THR A 439 13.39 -8.16 -10.46
N GLN A 440 14.25 -9.17 -10.59
CA GLN A 440 15.56 -9.02 -11.21
C GLN A 440 15.44 -8.58 -12.68
N ASN A 441 14.57 -9.23 -13.46
CA ASN A 441 14.35 -8.90 -14.87
C ASN A 441 13.82 -7.45 -15.01
N TYR A 442 12.84 -7.07 -14.19
CA TYR A 442 12.26 -5.73 -14.22
C TYR A 442 13.24 -4.64 -13.79
N PHE A 443 13.90 -4.78 -12.64
CA PHE A 443 14.84 -3.79 -12.11
C PHE A 443 16.04 -3.62 -13.04
N SER A 444 16.50 -4.70 -13.68
CA SER A 444 17.55 -4.65 -14.70
C SER A 444 17.12 -3.83 -15.93
N ARG A 445 15.87 -3.95 -16.40
CA ARG A 445 15.35 -3.12 -17.50
C ARG A 445 15.34 -1.64 -17.14
N VAL A 446 14.86 -1.29 -15.95
CA VAL A 446 14.78 0.12 -15.50
C VAL A 446 16.17 0.70 -15.26
N ALA A 447 17.09 -0.05 -14.65
CA ALA A 447 18.49 0.36 -14.48
C ALA A 447 19.19 0.57 -15.82
N CYS A 448 19.06 -0.36 -16.77
CA CYS A 448 19.64 -0.21 -18.12
C CYS A 448 19.01 0.94 -18.91
N ALA A 449 17.72 1.23 -18.71
CA ALA A 449 17.01 2.34 -19.36
C ALA A 449 17.34 3.72 -18.76
N PHE A 450 17.94 3.78 -17.58
CA PHE A 450 18.14 5.03 -16.86
C PHE A 450 19.00 6.03 -17.67
N GLY A 451 18.50 7.26 -17.82
CA GLY A 451 19.13 8.31 -18.63
C GLY A 451 18.92 8.19 -20.16
N GLN A 452 18.30 7.12 -20.67
CA GLN A 452 18.04 6.94 -22.10
C GLN A 452 16.75 7.66 -22.53
N ILE A 453 16.88 8.87 -23.12
CA ILE A 453 15.76 9.76 -23.48
C ILE A 453 14.66 9.06 -24.33
N SER A 454 15.03 8.12 -25.20
CA SER A 454 14.10 7.39 -26.08
C SER A 454 13.44 6.17 -25.44
N ASN A 455 13.76 5.85 -24.18
CA ASN A 455 13.25 4.67 -23.49
C ASN A 455 12.21 5.09 -22.43
N GLU A 456 10.98 4.57 -22.52
CA GLU A 456 9.90 4.93 -21.59
C GLU A 456 10.26 4.65 -20.12
N LEU A 457 11.02 3.58 -19.87
CA LEU A 457 11.49 3.20 -18.53
C LEU A 457 12.53 4.16 -17.92
N SER A 458 13.02 5.15 -18.68
CA SER A 458 13.81 6.27 -18.14
C SER A 458 12.97 7.29 -17.37
N THR A 459 11.63 7.18 -17.44
CA THR A 459 10.66 8.09 -16.81
C THR A 459 9.80 7.37 -15.79
N LEU A 460 9.34 8.07 -14.75
CA LEU A 460 8.43 7.46 -13.76
C LEU A 460 7.10 7.05 -14.40
N SER A 461 6.55 7.82 -15.35
CA SER A 461 5.29 7.48 -16.03
C SER A 461 5.39 6.17 -16.83
N GLY A 462 6.48 5.95 -17.58
CA GLY A 462 6.72 4.68 -18.28
C GLY A 462 6.99 3.50 -17.34
N VAL A 463 7.63 3.77 -16.20
CA VAL A 463 7.74 2.83 -15.08
C VAL A 463 6.36 2.47 -14.52
N MET A 464 5.50 3.44 -14.17
CA MET A 464 4.15 3.21 -13.65
C MET A 464 3.28 2.39 -14.60
N LYS A 465 3.32 2.67 -15.91
CA LYS A 465 2.61 1.87 -16.93
C LYS A 465 3.11 0.42 -16.93
N THR A 466 4.41 0.22 -16.77
CA THR A 466 5.01 -1.13 -16.74
C THR A 466 4.68 -1.86 -15.45
N GLU A 467 4.75 -1.20 -14.29
CA GLU A 467 4.34 -1.79 -13.01
C GLU A 467 2.86 -2.10 -13.00
N TYR A 468 2.00 -1.29 -13.61
CA TYR A 468 0.55 -1.56 -13.74
C TYR A 468 0.26 -2.86 -14.50
N ARG A 469 0.95 -3.08 -15.64
CA ARG A 469 0.90 -4.33 -16.41
C ARG A 469 1.33 -5.55 -15.60
N ILE A 470 2.37 -5.39 -14.79
CA ILE A 470 2.92 -6.46 -13.94
C ILE A 470 1.96 -6.74 -12.79
N ALA A 471 1.57 -5.71 -12.02
CA ALA A 471 0.74 -5.80 -10.81
C ALA A 471 -0.62 -6.43 -11.06
N LEU A 472 -1.30 -6.07 -12.16
CA LEU A 472 -2.57 -6.71 -12.55
C LEU A 472 -2.44 -8.21 -12.84
N ARG A 473 -1.29 -8.66 -13.33
CA ARG A 473 -1.04 -10.07 -13.69
C ARG A 473 -0.45 -10.87 -12.54
N SER A 474 0.52 -10.31 -11.81
CA SER A 474 1.13 -10.94 -10.63
C SER A 474 0.13 -11.13 -9.50
N SER A 475 -0.79 -10.18 -9.28
CA SER A 475 -1.84 -10.29 -8.25
C SER A 475 -2.88 -11.39 -8.53
N LEU A 476 -2.91 -11.93 -9.75
CA LEU A 476 -3.75 -13.08 -10.11
C LEU A 476 -3.02 -14.42 -9.96
N ARG A 477 -1.71 -14.41 -9.65
CA ARG A 477 -0.94 -15.64 -9.40
C ARG A 477 -1.25 -16.22 -8.03
N ASN A 478 -1.13 -17.54 -7.94
CA ASN A 478 -1.24 -18.26 -6.67
C ASN A 478 -0.15 -17.85 -5.67
N ASP A 479 1.04 -17.44 -6.13
CA ASP A 479 2.13 -16.98 -5.26
C ASP A 479 1.68 -15.82 -4.36
N PHE A 480 0.95 -14.83 -4.90
CA PHE A 480 0.45 -13.72 -4.08
C PHE A 480 -0.50 -14.21 -2.99
N ALA A 481 -1.50 -15.02 -3.37
CA ALA A 481 -2.46 -15.57 -2.41
C ALA A 481 -1.79 -16.43 -1.31
N GLU A 482 -0.78 -17.22 -1.69
CA GLU A 482 -0.05 -18.11 -0.78
C GLU A 482 0.91 -17.36 0.14
N GLY A 483 1.68 -16.39 -0.38
CA GLY A 483 2.58 -15.57 0.42
C GLY A 483 1.80 -14.75 1.44
N VAL A 484 0.67 -14.19 1.03
CA VAL A 484 -0.25 -13.47 1.90
C VAL A 484 -0.89 -14.39 2.95
N ARG A 485 -1.28 -15.63 2.59
CA ARG A 485 -1.72 -16.65 3.57
C ARG A 485 -0.64 -16.87 4.62
N ALA A 486 0.58 -17.22 4.19
CA ALA A 486 1.69 -17.60 5.06
C ALA A 486 2.17 -16.46 5.97
N VAL A 487 2.17 -15.22 5.47
CA VAL A 487 2.72 -14.06 6.20
C VAL A 487 1.68 -13.33 7.04
N LEU A 488 0.44 -13.17 6.56
CA LEU A 488 -0.56 -12.27 7.17
C LEU A 488 -1.77 -12.99 7.79
N VAL A 489 -2.19 -14.13 7.22
CA VAL A 489 -3.37 -14.89 7.68
C VAL A 489 -2.97 -15.89 8.75
N ASP A 490 -2.31 -16.97 8.31
CA ASP A 490 -1.91 -18.11 9.16
C ASP A 490 -0.65 -17.78 9.96
N LYS A 491 0.18 -16.85 9.41
CA LYS A 491 1.42 -16.33 10.02
C LYS A 491 2.45 -17.42 10.34
N ASP A 492 2.39 -18.54 9.61
CA ASP A 492 3.31 -19.66 9.76
C ASP A 492 4.73 -19.37 9.22
N GLN A 493 4.87 -18.32 8.39
CA GLN A 493 6.09 -17.95 7.67
C GLN A 493 6.63 -19.11 6.79
N LYS A 494 5.72 -19.97 6.29
CA LYS A 494 6.03 -21.17 5.49
C LYS A 494 5.17 -21.21 4.22
N PRO A 495 5.41 -20.28 3.28
CA PRO A 495 4.75 -20.29 1.98
C PRO A 495 5.17 -21.50 1.14
N LYS A 496 4.25 -22.00 0.33
CA LYS A 496 4.44 -23.11 -0.63
C LYS A 496 4.37 -22.57 -2.06
N TRP A 497 5.47 -21.94 -2.47
CA TRP A 497 5.59 -21.31 -3.79
C TRP A 497 5.37 -22.30 -4.95
N ASN A 498 4.84 -21.80 -6.06
CA ASN A 498 4.68 -22.57 -7.30
C ASN A 498 4.95 -21.66 -8.51
N PRO A 499 6.15 -21.69 -9.12
CA PRO A 499 7.23 -22.68 -8.98
C PRO A 499 7.90 -22.70 -7.59
N SER A 500 8.46 -23.86 -7.21
CA SER A 500 9.03 -24.10 -5.89
C SER A 500 10.52 -23.80 -5.80
N SER A 501 11.23 -23.82 -6.93
CA SER A 501 12.63 -23.39 -7.06
C SER A 501 12.81 -22.41 -8.24
N LEU A 502 14.01 -21.84 -8.40
CA LEU A 502 14.31 -20.90 -9.49
C LEU A 502 14.40 -21.61 -10.85
N GLU A 503 14.94 -22.83 -10.85
CA GLU A 503 15.10 -23.69 -12.02
C GLU A 503 13.75 -24.13 -12.64
N GLU A 504 12.67 -24.10 -11.84
CA GLU A 504 11.30 -24.36 -12.27
C GLU A 504 10.59 -23.12 -12.85
N VAL A 505 11.20 -21.93 -12.83
CA VAL A 505 10.58 -20.69 -13.31
C VAL A 505 10.58 -20.64 -14.84
N ASP A 506 9.38 -20.70 -15.45
CA ASP A 506 9.19 -20.41 -16.86
C ASP A 506 9.44 -18.91 -17.14
N GLN A 507 10.61 -18.62 -17.69
CA GLN A 507 10.99 -17.26 -18.07
C GLN A 507 10.07 -16.66 -19.14
N SER A 508 9.41 -17.48 -19.98
CA SER A 508 8.42 -17.00 -20.96
C SER A 508 7.13 -16.51 -20.29
N GLU A 509 6.77 -17.07 -19.14
CA GLU A 509 5.69 -16.57 -18.30
C GLU A 509 6.10 -15.23 -17.66
N VAL A 510 7.31 -15.12 -17.09
CA VAL A 510 7.86 -13.86 -16.56
C VAL A 510 7.83 -12.75 -17.63
N GLU A 511 8.31 -13.05 -18.84
CA GLU A 511 8.24 -12.13 -19.99
C GLU A 511 6.80 -11.71 -20.36
N SER A 512 5.81 -12.57 -20.11
CA SER A 512 4.41 -12.27 -20.42
C SER A 512 3.83 -11.14 -19.56
N LEU A 513 4.36 -10.90 -18.36
CA LEU A 513 3.86 -9.87 -17.44
C LEU A 513 4.13 -8.45 -17.95
N PHE A 514 5.17 -8.26 -18.77
CA PHE A 514 5.54 -6.96 -19.34
C PHE A 514 4.74 -6.58 -20.60
N LYS A 515 3.99 -7.52 -21.19
CA LYS A 515 3.28 -7.30 -22.46
C LYS A 515 2.26 -6.14 -22.32
N PRO A 516 2.06 -5.30 -23.35
CA PRO A 516 1.03 -4.26 -23.31
C PRO A 516 -0.37 -4.79 -22.94
N LEU A 517 -1.21 -3.90 -22.41
CA LEU A 517 -2.65 -4.14 -22.29
C LEU A 517 -3.36 -3.62 -23.56
N SER A 518 -4.69 -3.75 -23.65
CA SER A 518 -5.41 -3.02 -24.71
C SER A 518 -5.41 -1.52 -24.40
N SER A 519 -5.63 -0.69 -25.42
CA SER A 519 -5.63 0.78 -25.31
C SER A 519 -6.56 1.33 -24.23
N GLU A 520 -7.65 0.62 -23.94
CA GLU A 520 -8.70 0.98 -22.97
C GLU A 520 -8.40 0.47 -21.55
N ALA A 521 -7.43 -0.44 -21.43
CA ALA A 521 -7.05 -1.10 -20.18
C ALA A 521 -5.63 -0.73 -19.70
N GLU A 522 -4.86 0.00 -20.50
CA GLU A 522 -3.54 0.54 -20.15
C GLU A 522 -3.67 1.72 -19.17
N LEU A 523 -2.66 1.94 -18.31
CA LEU A 523 -2.66 3.09 -17.40
C LEU A 523 -2.58 4.41 -18.19
N SER A 524 -3.63 5.22 -18.12
CA SER A 524 -3.60 6.61 -18.57
C SER A 524 -2.67 7.42 -17.67
N ALA A 525 -1.67 8.05 -18.28
CA ALA A 525 -0.74 8.97 -17.60
C ALA A 525 -1.46 10.27 -17.19
#